data_AF-A0A0L6WZK9-F1
#
_entry.id   AF-A0A0L6WZK9-F1
#
_cell.length_a   1.000
_cell.length_b   1.000
_cell.length_c   1.000
_cell.angle_alpha   90.00
_cell.angle_beta   90.00
_cell.angle_gamma   90.00
#
_symmetry.space_group_name_H-M   'P 1'
#
loop_
_entity.id
_entity.type
_entity.pdbx_description
1 polymer ?
#
loop_
_entity_poly.entity_id
_entity_poly.type
_entity_poly.pdbx_seq_one_letter_code
_entity_poly.pdbx_strand_id
1 'polypeptide(L)'
;MLWNDGPYKVVATFPEHSEYTLWLLSDKKHTFPSFHASLVKQHIPNDPSLFTNREYTHPSPVIMEDGATDHQVINKIINEHRHGHGQLYLVHWVGFPPEHNKWLPHLELDECEVLYMWEAWKRTER
;
A
#
# COMPACT_ATOMS: atom_id res chain seq x y z
N MET A 1 6.83 2.53 0.81
CA MET A 1 6.99 1.57 -0.31
C MET A 1 5.63 1.43 -0.96
N LEU A 2 5.47 1.91 -2.20
CA LEU A 2 4.22 1.77 -2.95
C LEU A 2 4.00 0.29 -3.33
N TRP A 3 2.85 -0.26 -2.96
CA TRP A 3 2.41 -1.65 -3.15
C TRP A 3 2.00 -1.99 -4.60
N ASN A 4 2.50 -1.30 -5.61
CA ASN A 4 2.00 -1.46 -6.99
C ASN A 4 2.82 -2.42 -7.87
N ASP A 5 3.32 -3.53 -7.30
CA ASP A 5 3.85 -4.65 -8.10
C ASP A 5 2.89 -5.86 -8.05
N GLY A 6 1.61 -5.58 -8.27
CA GLY A 6 0.62 -6.63 -8.53
C GLY A 6 0.83 -7.28 -9.91
N PRO A 7 0.08 -8.35 -10.22
CA PRO A 7 0.17 -9.00 -11.52
C PRO A 7 -0.10 -8.01 -12.67
N TYR A 8 0.78 -8.02 -13.67
CA TYR A 8 0.65 -7.18 -14.85
C TYR A 8 -0.20 -7.86 -15.91
N LYS A 9 -1.07 -7.09 -16.57
CA LYS A 9 -1.84 -7.58 -17.72
C LYS A 9 -0.96 -7.62 -18.95
N VAL A 10 -1.02 -8.71 -19.72
CA VAL A 10 -0.37 -8.81 -21.03
C VAL A 10 -1.22 -8.05 -22.05
N VAL A 11 -0.61 -7.08 -22.72
CA VAL A 11 -1.24 -6.25 -23.78
C VAL A 11 -1.01 -6.89 -25.15
N ALA A 12 0.19 -7.41 -25.38
CA ALA A 12 0.57 -8.04 -26.64
C ALA A 12 1.53 -9.20 -26.40
N THR A 13 1.51 -10.17 -27.31
CA THR A 13 2.38 -11.35 -27.31
C THR A 13 3.00 -11.51 -28.68
N PHE A 14 4.30 -11.76 -28.72
CA PHE A 14 5.07 -12.03 -29.94
C PHE A 14 5.77 -13.39 -29.78
N PRO A 15 5.06 -14.50 -30.06
CA PRO A 15 5.58 -15.85 -29.85
C PRO A 15 6.85 -16.12 -30.66
N GLU A 16 6.99 -15.52 -31.86
CA GLU A 16 8.19 -15.66 -32.70
C GLU A 16 9.49 -15.24 -32.00
N HIS A 17 9.42 -14.24 -31.11
CA HIS A 17 10.56 -13.71 -30.37
C HIS A 17 10.51 -14.06 -28.88
N SER A 18 9.49 -14.82 -28.45
CA SER A 18 9.22 -15.07 -27.03
C SER A 18 9.11 -13.76 -26.24
N GLU A 19 8.45 -12.74 -26.80
CA GLU A 19 8.30 -11.42 -26.16
C GLU A 19 6.86 -11.16 -25.73
N TYR A 20 6.72 -10.47 -24.60
CA TYR A 20 5.45 -10.09 -23.99
C TYR A 20 5.47 -8.61 -23.65
N THR A 21 4.45 -7.87 -24.05
CA THR A 21 4.25 -6.47 -23.65
C THR A 21 3.28 -6.41 -22.49
N LEU A 22 3.71 -5.81 -21.38
CA LEU A 22 2.95 -5.68 -20.14
C LEU A 22 2.33 -4.29 -20.01
N TRP A 23 1.14 -4.22 -19.42
CA TRP A 23 0.49 -2.98 -19.05
C TRP A 23 1.08 -2.46 -17.73
N LEU A 24 2.05 -1.56 -17.81
CA LEU A 24 2.67 -0.92 -16.65
C LEU A 24 1.94 0.39 -16.33
N LEU A 25 1.61 0.64 -15.05
CA LEU A 25 1.19 1.98 -14.64
C LEU A 25 2.35 2.94 -14.90
N SER A 26 2.09 3.94 -15.74
CA SER A 26 3.05 4.77 -16.48
C SER A 26 3.99 5.67 -15.63
N ASP A 27 3.99 5.55 -14.30
CA ASP A 27 4.82 6.39 -13.43
C ASP A 27 6.30 5.95 -13.37
N LYS A 28 6.65 4.79 -13.94
CA LYS A 28 8.05 4.34 -14.06
C LYS A 28 8.67 4.97 -15.32
N LYS A 29 9.20 6.20 -15.20
CA LYS A 29 9.76 7.02 -16.31
C LYS A 29 10.87 6.38 -17.17
N HIS A 30 11.34 5.17 -16.87
CA HIS A 30 12.46 4.53 -17.57
C HIS A 30 12.29 3.02 -17.79
N THR A 31 11.08 2.48 -17.75
CA THR A 31 10.85 1.05 -17.96
C THR A 31 10.12 0.78 -19.26
N PHE A 32 10.74 0.01 -20.15
CA PHE A 32 10.09 -0.47 -21.36
C PHE A 32 9.05 -1.55 -21.00
N PRO A 33 7.86 -1.54 -21.63
CA PRO A 33 6.80 -2.49 -21.31
C PRO A 33 7.01 -3.88 -21.93
N SER A 34 7.96 -4.02 -22.86
CA SER A 34 8.23 -5.30 -23.53
C SER A 34 9.35 -6.08 -22.83
N PHE A 35 9.09 -7.36 -22.56
CA PHE A 35 9.98 -8.26 -21.86
C PHE A 35 10.06 -9.61 -22.58
N HIS A 36 11.24 -10.21 -22.60
CA HIS A 36 11.41 -11.60 -23.05
C HIS A 36 10.79 -12.59 -22.04
N ALA A 37 10.32 -13.74 -22.52
CA ALA A 37 9.63 -14.77 -21.75
C ALA A 37 10.41 -15.26 -20.52
N SER A 38 11.75 -15.20 -20.57
CA SER A 38 12.62 -15.55 -19.45
C SER A 38 12.57 -14.57 -18.27
N LEU A 39 12.10 -13.34 -18.51
CA LEU A 39 12.01 -12.28 -17.50
C LEU A 39 10.62 -12.17 -16.88
N VAL A 40 9.62 -12.84 -17.47
CA VAL A 40 8.25 -12.86 -16.96
C VAL A 40 7.95 -14.21 -16.31
N LYS A 41 7.17 -14.17 -15.22
CA LYS A 41 6.63 -15.36 -14.59
C LYS A 41 5.11 -15.28 -14.60
N GLN A 42 4.47 -16.39 -14.92
CA GLN A 42 3.02 -16.48 -14.83
C GLN A 42 2.59 -16.25 -13.38
N HIS A 43 1.65 -15.32 -13.21
CA HIS A 43 1.02 -15.12 -11.92
C HIS A 43 0.08 -16.29 -11.62
N ILE A 44 0.32 -16.96 -10.50
CA ILE A 44 -0.56 -17.98 -9.96
C ILE A 44 -1.28 -17.34 -8.78
N PRO A 45 -2.62 -17.18 -8.82
CA PRO A 45 -3.35 -16.61 -7.69
C PRO A 45 -3.14 -17.49 -6.45
N ASN A 46 -3.11 -16.85 -5.27
CA ASN A 46 -3.04 -17.59 -4.03
C ASN A 46 -4.30 -18.44 -3.87
N ASP A 47 -4.12 -19.70 -3.49
CA ASP A 47 -5.23 -20.56 -3.07
C ASP A 47 -5.41 -20.39 -1.55
N PRO A 48 -6.49 -19.74 -1.09
CA PRO A 48 -6.71 -19.47 0.34
C PRO A 48 -6.88 -20.75 1.17
N SER A 49 -7.32 -21.85 0.54
CA SER A 49 -7.55 -23.12 1.22
C SER A 49 -6.25 -23.87 1.53
N LEU A 50 -5.22 -23.69 0.69
CA LEU A 50 -3.92 -24.34 0.83
C LEU A 50 -2.88 -23.46 1.51
N PHE A 51 -2.98 -22.14 1.33
CA PHE A 51 -1.99 -21.18 1.80
C PHE A 51 -2.65 -19.98 2.49
N THR A 52 -3.40 -20.26 3.56
CA THR A 52 -4.10 -19.24 4.36
C THR A 52 -3.16 -18.15 4.91
N ASN A 53 -1.89 -18.49 5.16
CA ASN A 53 -0.87 -17.55 5.66
C ASN A 53 -0.25 -16.65 4.57
N ARG A 54 -0.58 -16.83 3.29
CA ARG A 54 -0.04 -16.01 2.17
C ARG A 54 -0.93 -14.84 1.81
N GLU A 55 -2.21 -14.88 2.19
CA GLU A 55 -3.10 -13.74 2.09
C GLU A 55 -2.87 -12.83 3.28
N TYR A 56 -2.32 -11.64 3.01
CA TYR A 56 -2.46 -10.53 3.95
C TYR A 56 -3.94 -10.21 4.05
N THR A 57 -4.61 -10.73 5.08
CA THR A 57 -5.92 -10.24 5.48
C THR A 57 -5.72 -8.77 5.83
N HIS A 58 -6.05 -7.87 4.91
CA HIS A 58 -6.27 -6.49 5.29
C HIS A 58 -7.34 -6.55 6.38
N PRO A 59 -7.08 -6.03 7.59
CA PRO A 59 -8.12 -6.03 8.59
C PRO A 59 -9.32 -5.33 7.99
N SER A 60 -10.46 -6.02 7.99
CA SER A 60 -11.72 -5.36 7.67
C SER A 60 -11.87 -4.19 8.65
N PRO A 61 -12.41 -3.03 8.20
CA PRO A 61 -12.70 -1.92 9.09
C PRO A 61 -13.48 -2.47 10.30
N VAL A 62 -12.92 -2.31 11.49
CA VAL A 62 -13.60 -2.75 12.71
C VAL A 62 -14.72 -1.75 12.95
N ILE A 63 -15.94 -2.10 12.52
CA ILE A 63 -17.13 -1.31 12.83
C ILE A 63 -17.44 -1.54 14.31
N MET A 64 -17.08 -0.59 15.17
CA MET A 64 -17.58 -0.56 16.54
C MET A 64 -19.09 -0.23 16.51
N GLU A 65 -19.87 -0.72 17.49
CA GLU A 65 -21.34 -0.56 17.57
C GLU A 65 -21.85 0.91 17.47
N ASP A 66 -20.96 1.88 17.61
CA ASP A 66 -21.20 3.33 17.51
C ASP A 66 -21.19 3.87 16.06
N GLY A 67 -20.85 3.07 15.04
CA GLY A 67 -20.79 3.57 13.65
C GLY A 67 -19.62 4.53 13.39
N ALA A 68 -18.62 4.53 14.27
CA ALA A 68 -17.35 5.21 14.11
C ALA A 68 -16.59 4.68 12.88
N THR A 69 -16.40 5.53 11.88
CA THR A 69 -15.60 5.29 10.67
C THR A 69 -14.14 4.95 11.01
N ASP A 70 -13.48 4.19 10.14
CA ASP A 70 -12.11 3.61 10.17
C ASP A 70 -10.99 4.51 10.79
N HIS A 71 -11.19 5.83 10.78
CA HIS A 71 -10.34 6.85 11.42
C HIS A 71 -10.13 6.66 12.92
N GLN A 72 -11.07 6.04 13.65
CA GLN A 72 -10.95 5.81 15.11
C GLN A 72 -10.11 4.58 15.49
N VAL A 73 -9.63 3.80 14.51
CA VAL A 73 -8.81 2.60 14.76
C VAL A 73 -7.30 2.91 14.78
N ILE A 74 -6.92 4.15 14.47
CA ILE A 74 -5.54 4.61 14.50
C ILE A 74 -5.10 4.84 15.96
N ASN A 75 -4.12 4.06 16.43
CA ASN A 75 -3.56 4.19 17.77
C ASN A 75 -2.70 5.46 17.88
N LYS A 76 -1.72 5.60 16.98
CA LYS A 76 -0.79 6.73 16.94
C LYS A 76 -0.06 6.84 15.63
N ILE A 77 0.43 8.04 15.33
CA ILE A 77 1.45 8.27 14.31
C ILE A 77 2.82 8.00 14.95
N ILE A 78 3.63 7.19 14.29
CA ILE A 78 4.98 6.83 14.74
C ILE A 78 6.02 7.74 14.09
N ASN A 79 5.83 8.05 12.81
CA ASN A 79 6.83 8.76 12.03
C ASN A 79 6.19 9.53 10.88
N GLU A 80 6.95 10.43 10.28
CA GLU A 80 6.55 11.19 9.12
C GLU A 80 7.65 11.18 8.06
N HIS A 81 7.24 11.18 6.79
CA HIS A 81 8.17 11.15 5.68
C HIS A 81 7.63 12.01 4.54
N ARG A 82 8.51 12.84 3.98
CA ARG A 82 8.16 13.68 2.83
C ARG A 82 8.45 12.91 1.54
N HIS A 83 7.43 12.64 0.75
CA HIS A 83 7.55 11.93 -0.52
C HIS A 83 7.05 12.81 -1.67
N GLY A 84 7.98 13.37 -2.44
CA GLY A 84 7.68 14.32 -3.52
C GLY A 84 7.02 15.60 -2.99
N HIS A 85 5.84 15.92 -3.52
CA HIS A 85 5.04 17.07 -3.10
C HIS A 85 4.13 16.80 -1.89
N GLY A 86 4.03 15.54 -1.42
CA GLY A 86 3.13 15.15 -0.32
C GLY A 86 3.86 14.76 0.97
N GLN A 87 3.11 14.80 2.08
CA GLN A 87 3.54 14.28 3.38
C GLN A 87 2.86 12.92 3.64
N LEU A 88 3.67 11.94 4.06
CA LEU A 88 3.22 10.62 4.50
C LEU A 88 3.44 10.49 6.00
N TYR A 89 2.54 9.77 6.67
CA TYR A 89 2.62 9.47 8.09
C TYR A 89 2.59 7.95 8.29
N LEU A 90 3.50 7.44 9.12
CA LEU A 90 3.54 6.04 9.51
C LEU A 90 2.55 5.82 10.64
N VAL A 91 1.45 5.15 10.33
CA VAL A 91 0.32 4.93 11.21
C VAL A 91 0.42 3.56 11.87
N HIS A 92 0.19 3.55 13.18
CA HIS A 92 0.01 2.35 13.99
C HIS A 92 -1.46 2.15 14.35
N TRP A 93 -1.94 0.92 14.26
CA TRP A 93 -3.34 0.57 14.49
C TRP A 93 -3.52 -0.07 15.87
N VAL A 94 -4.66 0.17 16.51
CA VAL A 94 -4.98 -0.43 17.81
C VAL A 94 -5.12 -1.94 17.66
N GLY A 95 -4.42 -2.72 18.50
CA GLY A 95 -4.53 -4.19 18.51
C GLY A 95 -3.68 -4.92 17.47
N PHE A 96 -2.86 -4.22 16.70
CA PHE A 96 -2.00 -4.84 15.68
C PHE A 96 -0.51 -4.77 16.05
N PRO A 97 0.30 -5.78 15.63
CA PRO A 97 1.74 -5.70 15.77
C PRO A 97 2.35 -4.60 14.89
N PRO A 98 3.54 -4.09 15.23
CA PRO A 98 4.19 -3.00 14.49
C PRO A 98 4.54 -3.35 13.03
N GLU A 99 4.52 -4.63 12.67
CA GLU A 99 4.69 -5.10 11.29
C GLU A 99 3.56 -4.62 10.36
N HIS A 100 2.39 -4.28 10.91
CA HIS A 100 1.24 -3.80 10.16
C HIS A 100 1.21 -2.26 10.03
N ASN A 101 2.26 -1.57 10.46
CA ASN A 101 2.33 -0.12 10.31
C ASN A 101 2.38 0.28 8.83
N LYS A 102 1.59 1.28 8.45
CA LYS A 102 1.49 1.72 7.04
C LYS A 102 1.72 3.21 6.90
N TRP A 103 2.32 3.59 5.78
CA TRP A 103 2.47 4.99 5.38
C TRP A 103 1.19 5.45 4.69
N LEU A 104 0.47 6.38 5.29
CA LEU A 104 -0.73 6.99 4.72
C LEU A 104 -0.47 8.45 4.34
N PRO A 105 -1.05 8.94 3.23
CA PRO A 105 -0.98 10.34 2.85
C PRO A 105 -1.80 11.21 3.81
N HIS A 106 -1.39 12.47 3.96
CA HIS A 106 -2.10 13.46 4.78
C HIS A 106 -3.61 13.52 4.48
N LEU A 107 -4.01 13.43 3.21
CA LEU A 107 -5.42 13.50 2.79
C LEU A 107 -6.28 12.37 3.37
N GLU A 108 -5.73 11.18 3.62
CA GLU A 108 -6.45 10.06 4.25
C GLU A 108 -6.55 10.20 5.77
N LEU A 109 -5.78 11.12 6.35
CA LEU A 109 -5.71 11.39 7.79
C LEU A 109 -6.29 12.76 8.16
N ASP A 110 -6.83 13.51 7.18
CA ASP A 110 -7.26 14.90 7.34
C ASP A 110 -8.41 15.04 8.37
N GLU A 111 -9.18 13.97 8.58
CA GLU A 111 -10.27 13.89 9.56
C GLU A 111 -9.88 13.19 10.88
N CYS A 112 -8.62 12.79 11.06
CA CYS A 112 -8.16 12.05 12.23
C CYS A 112 -7.62 12.97 13.35
N GLU A 113 -8.20 12.88 14.55
CA GLU A 113 -7.71 13.60 15.74
C GLU A 113 -6.23 13.30 16.05
N VAL A 114 -5.77 12.09 15.73
CA VAL A 114 -4.38 11.65 15.93
C VAL A 114 -3.39 12.50 15.14
N LEU A 115 -3.75 12.96 13.95
CA LEU A 115 -2.90 13.84 13.14
C LEU A 115 -2.74 15.21 13.81
N TYR A 116 -3.84 15.77 14.31
CA TYR A 116 -3.82 17.03 15.05
C TYR A 116 -2.93 16.95 16.29
N MET A 117 -3.04 15.87 17.07
CA MET A 117 -2.20 15.64 18.25
C MET A 117 -0.71 15.53 17.88
N TRP A 118 -0.37 14.82 16.80
CA TRP A 118 1.00 14.69 16.31
C TRP A 118 1.61 16.04 15.90
N GLU A 119 0.86 16.85 15.15
CA GLU A 119 1.33 18.17 14.72
C GLU A 119 1.47 19.16 15.88
N ALA A 120 0.55 19.12 16.84
CA ALA A 120 0.62 19.93 18.06
C ALA A 120 1.84 19.56 18.91
N TRP A 121 2.11 18.26 19.09
CA TRP A 121 3.30 17.78 19.80
C TRP A 121 4.58 18.27 19.13
N LYS A 122 4.73 18.09 17.81
CA LYS A 122 5.91 18.57 17.06
C LYS A 122 6.15 20.08 17.15
N ARG A 123 5.09 20.89 17.27
CA ARG A 123 5.24 22.35 17.42
C ARG A 123 5.79 22.73 18.81
N THR A 124 5.55 21.89 19.80
CA THR A 124 5.97 22.13 21.19
C THR A 124 7.41 21.68 21.42
N GLU A 125 7.86 20.65 20.71
CA GLU A 125 9.23 20.11 20.76
C GLU A 125 10.25 20.87 19.88
N ARG A 126 9.85 21.99 19.25
CA ARG A 126 10.68 22.76 18.29
C ARG A 126 11.35 23.98 18.91
#